data_AF-A0A1W1VCV2-F1
#
_entry.id   AF-A0A1W1VCV2-F1
#
_cell.length_a   1.000
_cell.length_b   1.000
_cell.length_c   1.000
_cell.angle_alpha   90.00
_cell.angle_beta   90.00
_cell.angle_gamma   90.00
#
_symmetry.space_group_name_H-M   'P 1'
#
loop_
_entity.id
_entity.type
_entity.pdbx_description
1 polymer ?
#
loop_
_entity_poly.entity_id
_entity_poly.type
_entity_poly.pdbx_seq_one_letter_code
_entity_poly.pdbx_strand_id
1 'polypeptide(L)' 'MDFFLPDTHLMRIKHLNEGQTELTMVLEIGRLEVGDLLIGSTDTWKVTKVLPSIGEVRVQVRKA' A
#
# COMPACT_ATOMS: atom_id res chain seq x y z
N MET A 1 21.06 -10.21 -5.86
CA MET A 1 19.88 -10.46 -6.71
C MET A 1 18.74 -9.73 -6.06
N ASP A 2 18.43 -8.54 -6.55
CA ASP A 2 17.30 -7.76 -6.07
C ASP A 2 16.02 -8.41 -6.57
N PHE A 3 15.30 -9.06 -5.67
CA PHE A 3 13.98 -9.62 -5.95
C PHE A 3 12.98 -8.47 -6.02
N PHE A 4 12.73 -7.97 -7.22
CA PHE A 4 11.55 -7.17 -7.52
C PHE A 4 10.40 -8.15 -7.79
N LEU A 5 9.46 -8.27 -6.85
CA LEU A 5 8.21 -9.01 -7.04
C LEU A 5 7.12 -7.99 -7.35
N PRO A 6 6.64 -7.87 -8.61
CA PRO A 6 5.71 -6.82 -8.99
C PRO A 6 4.26 -7.31 -8.98
N ASP A 7 3.81 -8.09 -8.00
CA ASP A 7 2.44 -8.64 -8.02
C ASP A 7 1.60 -8.18 -6.82
N THR A 8 1.74 -6.90 -6.44
CA THR A 8 0.76 -6.25 -5.58
C THR A 8 -0.23 -5.50 -6.45
N HIS A 9 -1.37 -6.13 -6.72
CA HIS A 9 -2.43 -5.50 -7.49
C HIS A 9 -3.20 -4.51 -6.62
N LEU A 10 -3.05 -3.23 -6.91
CA LEU A 10 -3.88 -2.18 -6.32
C LEU A 10 -5.31 -2.33 -6.81
N MET A 11 -6.18 -2.82 -5.94
CA MET A 11 -7.59 -3.03 -6.27
C MET A 11 -8.41 -1.75 -6.14
N ARG A 12 -8.07 -0.91 -5.14
CA ARG A 12 -8.86 0.27 -4.84
C ARG A 12 -8.03 1.37 -4.20
N ILE A 13 -8.28 2.58 -4.67
CA ILE A 13 -7.79 3.83 -4.07
C ILE A 13 -8.99 4.56 -3.48
N LYS A 14 -8.89 4.98 -2.22
CA LYS A 14 -9.88 5.83 -1.56
C LYS A 14 -9.17 7.00 -0.91
N HIS A 15 -9.42 8.20 -1.40
CA HIS A 15 -8.93 9.41 -0.74
C HIS A 15 -9.73 9.65 0.55
N LEU A 16 -9.01 9.84 1.65
CA LEU A 16 -9.56 10.22 2.94
C LEU A 16 -9.34 11.73 3.16
N ASN A 17 -9.97 12.27 4.19
CA ASN A 17 -9.72 13.64 4.61
C ASN A 17 -8.25 13.79 5.10
N GLU A 18 -7.71 15.01 5.07
CA GLU A 18 -6.37 15.34 5.58
C GLU A 18 -5.18 14.75 4.79
N GLY A 19 -5.33 14.57 3.48
CA GLY A 19 -4.22 14.16 2.60
C GLY A 19 -3.79 12.70 2.79
N GLN A 20 -4.60 11.90 3.48
CA GLN A 20 -4.40 10.47 3.62
C GLN A 20 -5.13 9.72 2.51
N THR A 21 -4.56 8.63 2.03
CA THR A 21 -5.17 7.76 1.02
C THR A 21 -5.19 6.34 1.55
N GLU A 22 -6.32 5.67 1.44
CA GLU A 22 -6.44 4.25 1.73
C GLU A 22 -6.27 3.46 0.43
N LEU A 23 -5.34 2.51 0.44
CA LEU A 23 -5.06 1.59 -0.65
C LEU A 23 -5.51 0.19 -0.21
N THR A 24 -6.28 -0.48 -1.07
CA THR A 24 -6.63 -1.90 -0.91
C THR A 24 -5.90 -2.70 -1.97
N MET A 25 -5.22 -3.75 -1.54
CA MET A 25 -4.34 -4.55 -2.39
C MET A 25 -4.56 -6.04 -2.13
N VAL A 26 -4.53 -6.86 -3.19
CA VAL A 26 -4.36 -8.31 -3.02
C VAL A 26 -2.88 -8.54 -2.72
N LEU A 27 -2.62 -9.16 -1.58
CA LEU A 27 -1.27 -9.40 -1.12
C LEU A 27 -0.89 -10.82 -1.56
N GLU A 28 -0.26 -10.93 -2.73
CA GLU A 28 0.23 -12.24 -3.19
C GLU A 28 1.54 -12.60 -2.49
N ILE A 29 2.39 -11.61 -2.14
CA ILE A 29 3.70 -11.86 -1.53
C ILE A 29 4.14 -10.69 -0.62
N GLY A 30 4.29 -10.95 0.68
CA GLY A 30 4.97 -10.06 1.64
C GLY A 30 4.04 -9.24 2.55
N ARG A 31 4.36 -9.14 3.86
CA ARG A 31 3.60 -8.31 4.82
C ARG A 31 4.07 -6.86 4.72
N LEU A 32 3.12 -5.92 4.62
CA LEU A 32 3.40 -4.49 4.71
C LEU A 32 3.46 -4.04 6.17
N GLU A 33 4.37 -3.12 6.46
CA GLU A 33 4.59 -2.53 7.77
C GLU A 33 4.44 -1.01 7.74
N VAL A 34 4.19 -0.42 8.90
CA VAL A 34 4.13 1.05 9.02
C VAL A 34 5.52 1.61 8.84
N GLY A 35 5.65 2.59 7.94
CA GLY A 35 6.93 3.18 7.55
C GLY A 35 7.42 2.72 6.18
N ASP A 36 6.90 1.61 5.65
CA ASP A 36 7.24 1.12 4.32
C ASP A 36 6.92 2.16 3.24
N LEU A 37 7.73 2.14 2.18
CA LEU A 37 7.52 2.95 0.99
C LEU A 37 6.90 2.11 -0.11
N LEU A 38 5.71 2.49 -0.55
CA LEU A 38 5.07 1.97 -1.74
C LEU A 38 5.44 2.86 -2.91
N ILE A 39 6.17 2.30 -3.87
CA ILE A 39 6.62 3.00 -5.06
C ILE A 39 5.70 2.61 -6.21
N GLY A 40 4.82 3.52 -6.60
CA GLY A 40 4.03 3.40 -7.81
C GLY A 40 4.78 3.93 -9.03
N SER A 41 4.13 3.87 -10.19
CA SER A 41 4.70 4.38 -11.44
C SER A 41 4.87 5.90 -11.47
N THR A 42 4.02 6.64 -10.74
CA THR A 42 3.98 8.12 -10.76
C THR A 42 4.27 8.75 -9.41
N ASP A 43 4.13 8.00 -8.33
CA ASP A 43 4.11 8.54 -6.98
C ASP A 43 4.75 7.54 -6.02
N THR A 44 5.34 8.10 -4.97
CA THR A 44 5.81 7.33 -3.81
C THR A 44 4.93 7.66 -2.63
N TRP A 45 4.50 6.63 -1.91
CA TRP A 45 3.69 6.76 -0.72
C TRP A 45 4.35 6.09 0.48
N LYS A 46 4.21 6.71 1.65
CA LYS A 46 4.62 6.13 2.92
C LYS A 46 3.43 5.50 3.62
N VAL A 47 3.56 4.25 4.03
CA VAL A 47 2.56 3.54 4.83
C VAL A 47 2.50 4.15 6.23
N THR A 48 1.33 4.65 6.60
CA THR A 48 1.05 5.26 7.91
C THR A 48 0.27 4.34 8.83
N LYS A 49 -0.51 3.41 8.26
CA LYS A 49 -1.29 2.43 9.01
C LYS A 49 -1.54 1.19 8.17
N VAL A 50 -1.44 0.01 8.78
CA VAL A 50 -1.84 -1.27 8.17
C VAL A 50 -3.13 -1.73 8.84
N LEU A 51 -4.13 -2.04 8.03
CA LEU A 51 -5.45 -2.48 8.47
C LEU A 51 -5.63 -3.96 8.09
N PRO A 52 -5.79 -4.87 9.07
CA PRO A 52 -6.02 -6.27 8.78
C PRO A 52 -7.36 -6.46 8.07
N SER A 53 -7.37 -7.21 6.97
CA SER A 53 -8.56 -7.64 6.26
C SER A 53 -8.36 -9.10 5.82
N ILE A 54 -9.44 -9.86 5.68
CA ILE A 54 -9.38 -11.27 5.29
C ILE A 54 -9.26 -11.35 3.77
N GLY A 55 -8.17 -11.93 3.26
CA GLY A 55 -7.96 -12.14 1.82
C GLY A 55 -7.45 -10.93 1.03
N GLU A 56 -7.34 -9.77 1.67
CA GLU A 56 -6.78 -8.54 1.11
C GLU A 56 -6.01 -7.78 2.19
N VAL A 57 -5.15 -6.86 1.80
CA VAL A 57 -4.49 -5.93 2.72
C VAL A 57 -4.95 -4.52 2.43
N ARG A 58 -5.36 -3.82 3.49
CA ARG A 58 -5.69 -2.40 3.43
C ARG A 58 -4.60 -1.62 4.14
N VAL A 59 -4.12 -0.56 3.52
CA VAL A 59 -3.14 0.33 4.13
C VAL A 59 -3.58 1.77 3.96
N GLN A 60 -3.30 2.60 4.95
CA GLN A 60 -3.40 4.04 4.81
C GLN A 60 -2.02 4.60 4.54
N VAL A 61 -1.93 5.46 3.55
CA VAL A 61 -0.68 6.03 3.08
C VAL A 61 -0.77 7.55 2.97
N ARG A 62 0.38 8.19 2.94
CA ARG A 62 0.53 9.60 2.56
C ARG A 62 1.57 9.71 1.47
N LYS A 63 1.43 10.69 0.58
CA LYS A 63 2.45 11.01 -0.42
C LYS A 63 3.74 11.41 0.31
N ALA A 64 4.86 10.82 -0.10
CA ALA A 64 6.18 11.10 0.48
C ALA A 64 6.73 12.46 0.05
#